data_AF-A0A1G6ZW19-F1
#
_entry.id   AF-A0A1G6ZW19-F1
#
_cell.length_a   1.000
_cell.length_b   1.000
_cell.length_c   1.000
_cell.angle_alpha   90.00
_cell.angle_beta   90.00
_cell.angle_gamma   90.00
#
_symmetry.space_group_name_H-M   'P 1'
#
loop_
_entity.id
_entity.type
_entity.pdbx_description
1 polymer ?
#
loop_
_entity_poly.entity_id
_entity_poly.type
_entity_poly.pdbx_seq_one_letter_code
_entity_poly.pdbx_strand_id
1 'polypeptide(L)'
;MASALGVPRSVREVASVIYRQALSNDLIRGRSIEGVATSCLYAGCRQEGIPRSLEEVTEVSRVGKKEIGRTYRYIAKELSLEMKPADPKE
;
A
#
# COMPACT_ATOMS: atom_id res chain seq x y z
N MET A 1 6.22 -6.75 7.77
CA MET A 1 6.15 -6.22 6.39
C MET A 1 7.28 -5.27 6.06
N ALA A 2 7.29 -4.02 6.55
CA ALA A 2 8.28 -3.01 6.11
C ALA A 2 9.75 -3.40 6.33
N SER A 3 10.10 -3.96 7.50
CA SER A 3 11.46 -4.44 7.76
C SER A 3 11.85 -5.62 6.85
N ALA A 4 10.89 -6.50 6.53
CA ALA A 4 11.12 -7.64 5.64
C ALA A 4 11.31 -7.21 4.18
N LEU A 5 10.59 -6.16 3.73
CA LEU A 5 10.78 -5.54 2.41
C LEU A 5 12.03 -4.65 2.31
N GLY A 6 12.75 -4.44 3.42
CA GLY A 6 13.94 -3.59 3.46
C GLY A 6 13.68 -2.11 3.12
N VAL A 7 12.45 -1.62 3.26
CA VAL A 7 12.11 -0.24 2.87
C VAL A 7 12.64 0.79 3.89
N PRO A 8 13.04 1.99 3.42
CA PRO A 8 13.53 3.04 4.30
C PRO A 8 12.44 3.53 5.25
N ARG A 9 12.85 4.30 6.27
CA ARG A 9 11.94 4.86 7.27
C ARG A 9 10.90 5.80 6.64
N SER A 10 11.27 6.57 5.62
CA SER A 10 10.36 7.51 4.94
C SER A 10 9.12 6.82 4.37
N VAL A 11 9.30 5.67 3.69
CA VAL A 11 8.20 4.83 3.20
C VAL A 11 7.26 4.39 4.33
N ARG A 12 7.79 4.06 5.51
CA ARG A 12 6.98 3.64 6.67
C ARG A 12 6.16 4.80 7.21
N GLU A 13 6.73 6.00 7.23
CA GLU A 13 6.06 7.22 7.67
C GLU A 13 4.93 7.59 6.72
N VAL A 14 5.18 7.59 5.40
CA VAL A 14 4.17 7.81 4.37
C VAL A 14 3.05 6.77 4.45
N ALA A 15 3.40 5.48 4.51
CA ALA A 15 2.41 4.41 4.67
C ALA A 15 1.55 4.59 5.93
N SER A 16 2.14 5.06 7.03
CA SER A 16 1.41 5.33 8.28
C SER A 16 0.46 6.53 8.15
N VAL A 17 0.84 7.58 7.41
CA VAL A 17 -0.04 8.70 7.09
C VAL A 17 -1.24 8.22 6.27
N ILE A 18 -1.00 7.45 5.20
CA ILE A 18 -2.06 6.90 4.34
C ILE A 18 -3.00 6.01 5.15
N TYR A 19 -2.46 5.14 6.02
CA TYR A 19 -3.27 4.27 6.87
C TYR A 19 -4.16 5.06 7.85
N ARG A 20 -3.61 6.09 8.50
CA ARG A 20 -4.40 6.96 9.39
C ARG A 20 -5.47 7.73 8.64
N GLN A 21 -5.18 8.18 7.42
CA GLN A 21 -6.18 8.82 6.57
C GLN A 21 -7.28 7.83 6.19
N ALA A 22 -6.94 6.61 5.77
CA ALA A 22 -7.90 5.55 5.46
C ALA A 22 -8.80 5.22 6.66
N LEU A 23 -8.23 5.14 7.86
CA LEU A 23 -8.97 4.94 9.11
C LEU A 23 -9.95 6.10 9.37
N SER A 24 -9.46 7.34 9.26
CA SER A 24 -10.26 8.54 9.54
C SER A 24 -11.41 8.74 8.56
N ASN A 25 -11.28 8.24 7.33
CA ASN A 25 -12.31 8.27 6.28
C ASN A 25 -13.15 6.98 6.23
N ASP A 26 -13.08 6.12 7.26
CA ASP A 26 -13.85 4.88 7.37
C ASP A 26 -13.61 3.84 6.26
N LEU A 27 -12.49 3.95 5.53
CA LEU A 27 -12.18 3.11 4.37
C LEU A 27 -11.75 1.69 4.76
N ILE A 28 -11.55 1.43 6.06
CA ILE A 28 -11.06 0.16 6.60
C ILE A 28 -12.21 -0.84 6.85
N ARG A 29 -13.44 -0.37 7.08
CA ARG A 29 -14.56 -1.25 7.43
C ARG A 29 -14.82 -2.28 6.34
N GLY A 30 -15.01 -3.53 6.77
CA GLY A 30 -15.24 -4.68 5.89
C GLY A 30 -14.00 -5.17 5.12
N ARG A 31 -12.80 -4.70 5.46
CA ARG A 31 -11.53 -5.13 4.85
C ARG A 31 -10.59 -5.69 5.90
N SER A 32 -9.65 -6.54 5.47
CA SER A 32 -8.58 -7.01 6.34
C SER A 32 -7.71 -5.83 6.79
N ILE A 33 -7.44 -5.73 8.09
CA ILE A 33 -6.49 -4.75 8.66
C ILE A 33 -5.11 -4.91 8.02
N GLU A 34 -4.67 -6.16 7.88
CA GLU A 34 -3.39 -6.46 7.24
C GLU A 34 -3.45 -6.07 5.75
N GLY A 35 -4.55 -6.38 5.05
CA GLY A 35 -4.73 -6.00 3.64
C GLY A 35 -4.65 -4.50 3.42
N VAL A 36 -5.29 -3.71 4.28
CA VAL A 36 -5.20 -2.25 4.28
C VAL A 36 -3.77 -1.78 4.57
N ALA A 37 -3.12 -2.32 5.60
CA ALA A 37 -1.76 -1.96 5.95
C ALA A 37 -0.76 -2.28 4.83
N THR A 38 -0.87 -3.45 4.19
CA THR A 38 -0.05 -3.85 3.04
C THR A 38 -0.30 -2.93 1.85
N SER A 39 -1.57 -2.58 1.55
CA SER A 39 -1.91 -1.63 0.49
C SER A 39 -1.36 -0.23 0.76
N CYS A 40 -1.38 0.24 2.00
CA CYS A 40 -0.81 1.53 2.38
C CYS A 40 0.72 1.51 2.26
N LEU A 41 1.38 0.40 2.60
CA LEU A 41 2.81 0.22 2.42
C LEU A 41 3.19 0.24 0.93
N TYR A 42 2.45 -0.49 0.11
CA TYR A 42 2.61 -0.48 -1.34
C TYR A 42 2.39 0.92 -1.94
N ALA A 43 1.39 1.67 -1.46
CA ALA A 43 1.18 3.06 -1.85
C ALA A 43 2.35 3.97 -1.44
N GLY A 44 2.87 3.82 -0.21
CA GLY A 44 4.03 4.56 0.27
C GLY A 44 5.29 4.30 -0.55
N CYS A 45 5.55 3.04 -0.92
CA CYS A 45 6.64 2.69 -1.84
C CYS A 45 6.53 3.45 -3.17
N ARG A 46 5.33 3.53 -3.74
CA ARG A 46 5.10 4.25 -5.01
C ARG A 46 5.24 5.76 -4.88
N GLN A 47 4.76 6.36 -3.78
CA GLN A 47 4.87 7.80 -3.56
C GLN A 47 6.32 8.25 -3.35
N GLU A 48 7.12 7.43 -2.67
CA GLU A 48 8.55 7.70 -2.43
C GLU A 48 9.45 7.40 -3.62
N GLY A 49 8.89 6.98 -4.77
CA GLY A 49 9.68 6.62 -5.96
C GLY A 49 10.53 5.36 -5.77
N ILE A 50 10.15 4.48 -4.84
CA ILE A 50 10.78 3.19 -4.56
C ILE A 50 9.73 2.11 -4.83
N PRO A 51 9.24 1.96 -6.08
CA PRO A 51 8.18 1.02 -6.38
C PRO A 51 8.59 -0.41 -6.00
N ARG A 52 7.58 -1.17 -5.56
CA ARG A 52 7.64 -2.62 -5.36
C ARG A 52 6.53 -3.21 -6.20
N SER A 53 6.75 -4.39 -6.75
CA SER A 53 5.71 -5.19 -7.38
C SER A 53 4.65 -5.61 -6.37
N LEU A 54 3.45 -5.96 -6.87
CA LEU A 54 2.41 -6.53 -6.01
C LEU A 54 2.84 -7.90 -5.47
N GLU A 55 3.63 -8.65 -6.22
CA GLU A 55 4.27 -9.90 -5.84
C GLU A 55 5.13 -9.71 -4.57
N GLU A 56 6.11 -8.81 -4.60
CA GLU A 56 7.02 -8.57 -3.48
C GLU A 56 6.27 -8.20 -2.18
N VAL A 57 5.26 -7.34 -2.26
CA VAL A 57 4.48 -6.98 -1.06
C VAL A 57 3.56 -8.10 -0.59
N THR A 58 3.16 -9.01 -1.48
CA THR A 58 2.37 -10.19 -1.13
C THR A 58 3.22 -11.22 -0.40
N GLU A 59 4.49 -11.40 -0.78
CA GLU A 59 5.40 -12.36 -0.12
C GLU A 59 5.61 -12.09 1.37
N VAL A 60 5.52 -10.82 1.79
CA VAL A 60 5.67 -10.43 3.20
C VAL A 60 4.34 -10.23 3.93
N SER A 61 3.22 -10.56 3.29
CA SER A 61 1.84 -10.35 3.76
C SER A 61 1.08 -11.67 3.82
N ARG A 62 0.17 -11.82 4.79
CA ARG A 62 -0.73 -12.98 4.88
C ARG A 62 -1.97 -12.84 4.00
N VAL A 63 -2.16 -11.66 3.41
CA VAL A 63 -3.27 -11.34 2.50
C VAL A 63 -2.87 -11.64 1.06
N GLY A 64 -3.78 -12.25 0.30
CA GLY A 64 -3.54 -12.60 -1.10
C GLY A 64 -3.43 -11.39 -2.03
N LYS A 65 -2.63 -11.52 -3.09
CA LYS A 65 -2.37 -10.48 -4.11
C LYS A 65 -3.62 -9.77 -4.63
N LYS A 66 -4.69 -10.52 -4.92
CA LYS A 66 -5.95 -9.99 -5.47
C LYS A 66 -6.63 -9.05 -4.48
N GLU A 67 -6.60 -9.37 -3.19
CA GLU A 67 -7.19 -8.52 -2.15
C GLU A 67 -6.33 -7.26 -1.96
N ILE A 68 -5.00 -7.38 -1.86
CA ILE A 68 -4.08 -6.23 -1.77
C ILE A 68 -4.30 -5.27 -2.94
N GLY A 69 -4.35 -5.79 -4.18
CA GLY A 69 -4.55 -4.96 -5.37
C GLY A 69 -5.94 -4.30 -5.46
N ARG A 70 -6.98 -4.94 -4.92
CA ARG A 70 -8.33 -4.34 -4.82
C ARG A 70 -8.36 -3.25 -3.75
N THR A 71 -7.85 -3.54 -2.56
CA THR A 71 -7.80 -2.61 -1.43
C THR A 71 -6.95 -1.39 -1.76
N TYR A 72 -5.79 -1.58 -2.40
CA TYR A 72 -4.95 -0.49 -2.89
C TYR A 72 -5.70 0.42 -3.85
N ARG A 73 -6.31 -0.14 -4.91
CA ARG A 73 -7.04 0.68 -5.90
C ARG A 73 -8.19 1.46 -5.27
N TYR A 74 -8.89 0.85 -4.31
CA TYR A 74 -9.95 1.51 -3.56
C TYR A 74 -9.40 2.68 -2.73
N ILE A 75 -8.41 2.44 -1.86
CA ILE A 75 -7.80 3.49 -1.02
C ILE A 75 -7.21 4.60 -1.88
N ALA A 76 -6.48 4.26 -2.94
CA ALA A 76 -5.84 5.24 -3.81
C ALA A 76 -6.86 6.14 -4.53
N LYS A 77 -8.00 5.57 -4.92
CA LYS A 77 -9.12 6.34 -5.49
C LYS A 77 -9.77 7.26 -4.44
N GLU A 78 -10.18 6.71 -3.30
CA GLU A 78 -10.91 7.47 -2.28
C GLU A 78 -10.05 8.58 -1.64
N LEU A 79 -8.74 8.35 -1.51
CA LEU A 79 -7.79 9.34 -0.99
C LEU A 79 -7.16 10.21 -2.07
N SER A 80 -7.57 10.06 -3.34
CA SER A 80 -7.03 10.81 -4.48
C SER A 80 -5.50 10.81 -4.53
N LEU A 81 -4.88 9.65 -4.26
CA LEU A 81 -3.43 9.53 -4.28
C LEU A 81 -2.94 9.68 -5.74
N GLU A 82 -2.02 10.62 -5.97
CA GLU A 82 -1.39 10.76 -7.29
C GLU A 82 -0.63 9.47 -7.64
N MET A 83 -1.11 8.79 -8.68
CA MET A 83 -0.52 7.55 -9.17
C MET A 83 0.17 7.80 -10.50
N LYS A 84 1.50 7.79 -10.50
CA LYS A 84 2.26 7.62 -11.75
C LYS A 84 1.98 6.21 -12.29
N PRO A 85 1.75 6.05 -13.61
CA PRO A 85 1.69 4.72 -14.24
C PRO A 85 2.91 3.90 -13.85
N ALA A 86 2.74 2.59 -13.63
CA ALA A 86 3.90 1.71 -13.50
C ALA A 86 4.63 1.69 -14.86
N ASP A 87 5.95 1.83 -14.86
CA ASP A 87 6.74 1.72 -16.08
C ASP A 87 6.68 0.26 -16.55
N PRO A 88 6.33 -0.06 -17.82
CA PRO A 88 6.18 -1.44 -18.30
C PRO A 88 7.43 -2.31 -18.22
N LYS A 89 8.56 -1.77 -17.78
CA LYS A 89 9.87 -2.42 -17.71
C LYS A 89 10.24 -2.95 -16.32
N GLU A 90 9.38 -2.76 -15.32
CA GLU A 90 9.56 -3.28 -13.94
C GLU A 90 8.60 -4.43 -13.61
#